data_AF-A0A3D5DYL0-F1
#
_entry.id   AF-A0A3D5DYL0-F1
#
_cell.length_a   1.000
_cell.length_b   1.000
_cell.length_c   1.000
_cell.angle_alpha   90.00
_cell.angle_beta   90.00
_cell.angle_gamma   90.00
#
_symmetry.space_group_name_H-M   'P 1'
#
loop_
_entity.id
_entity.type
_entity.pdbx_description
1 polymer ?
#
loop_
_entity_poly.entity_id
_entity_poly.type
_entity_poly.pdbx_seq_one_letter_code
_entity_poly.pdbx_strand_id
1 'polypeptide(L)'
;MTAVMIGVDPHKGSHTAVVISPAEEPLGELRVRASGAQAQKLVAWAAAWPERTWAVEGAGGLGHLLAQQLVAAGERVLDVQPKLASRVRLLQAGDTNKNDPNDALSVAVAALRSKVSREVTADDYQAVLKVWAKRHRDLARARNQVACRLHAVLCDLVPGGHQKEITAAQATRILEQAAPSGAVELARAELAAEFLADLRHLDDQLRDTRKKLAAAVRASGTSLTEVFGVGPVIAGTVIGDAGDAARFPGRDHFASYNGTAPAGVSSGNRKIHRLSLRGNRRINHAIHMAAITQIRHKHSDGRAYYDKKIAEGKTHKEALRSLKRKISDAIFARLRADARQSAKARANGPGGQPGNGSDSSAAGSHPERQLFGQATPGPATTLRPATRTRTTPQPPASKKIRATT
;
A
#
# COMPACT_ATOMS: atom_id res chain seq x y z
N MET A 1 12.97 -27.56 27.64
CA MET A 1 11.56 -27.18 27.86
C MET A 1 10.87 -27.28 26.51
N THR A 2 9.56 -27.52 26.44
CA THR A 2 8.87 -27.65 25.14
C THR A 2 8.45 -26.28 24.63
N ALA A 3 8.76 -25.97 23.38
CA ALA A 3 8.31 -24.76 22.71
C ALA A 3 6.77 -24.67 22.69
N VAL A 4 6.23 -23.49 23.01
CA VAL A 4 4.77 -23.23 23.03
C VAL A 4 4.34 -22.19 22.01
N MET A 5 3.07 -22.22 21.65
CA MET A 5 2.44 -21.20 20.82
C MET A 5 1.41 -20.42 21.65
N ILE A 6 1.47 -19.09 21.61
CA ILE A 6 0.52 -18.21 22.31
C ILE A 6 -0.36 -17.52 21.28
N GLY A 7 -1.60 -17.97 21.13
CA GLY A 7 -2.59 -17.33 20.28
C GLY A 7 -3.23 -16.15 20.99
N VAL A 8 -3.39 -15.04 20.27
CA VAL A 8 -4.04 -13.82 20.76
C VAL A 8 -5.16 -13.44 19.82
N ASP A 9 -6.36 -13.32 20.37
CA ASP A 9 -7.50 -12.67 19.72
C ASP A 9 -7.61 -11.22 20.21
N PRO A 10 -7.22 -10.23 19.39
CA PRO A 10 -7.24 -8.84 19.80
C PRO A 10 -8.63 -8.22 19.63
N HIS A 11 -9.21 -7.70 20.71
CA HIS A 11 -10.43 -6.87 20.68
C HIS A 11 -10.14 -5.42 21.09
N LYS A 12 -11.05 -4.48 20.76
CA LYS A 12 -10.87 -3.04 21.04
C LYS A 12 -10.75 -2.71 22.54
N GLY A 13 -11.39 -3.51 23.39
CA GLY A 13 -11.42 -3.29 24.84
C GLY A 13 -10.54 -4.27 25.64
N SER A 14 -10.20 -5.42 25.07
CA SER A 14 -9.41 -6.47 25.72
C SER A 14 -8.70 -7.34 24.70
N HIS A 15 -7.63 -8.01 25.12
CA HIS A 15 -6.97 -9.05 24.34
C HIS A 15 -7.05 -10.34 25.14
N THR A 16 -7.47 -11.42 24.49
CA THR A 16 -7.49 -12.75 25.09
C THR A 16 -6.34 -13.54 24.51
N ALA A 17 -5.48 -14.09 25.37
CA ALA A 17 -4.34 -14.91 25.01
C ALA A 17 -4.53 -16.32 25.55
N VAL A 18 -4.21 -17.32 24.73
CA VAL A 18 -4.21 -18.74 25.11
C VAL A 18 -2.88 -19.34 24.68
N VAL A 19 -2.21 -20.02 25.61
CA VAL A 19 -0.99 -20.78 25.32
C VAL A 19 -1.33 -22.24 25.07
N ILE A 20 -0.72 -22.83 24.04
CA ILE A 20 -0.88 -24.25 23.69
C ILE A 20 0.46 -24.97 23.60
N SER A 21 0.44 -26.26 23.90
CA SER A 21 1.54 -27.20 23.66
C SER A 21 1.65 -27.54 22.16
N PRO A 22 2.73 -28.21 21.73
CA PRO A 22 2.84 -28.77 20.38
C PRO A 22 1.75 -29.79 20.03
N ALA A 23 1.10 -30.39 21.04
CA ALA A 23 -0.03 -31.29 20.89
C ALA A 23 -1.39 -30.56 20.85
N GLU A 24 -1.38 -29.22 20.80
CA GLU A 24 -2.56 -28.34 20.78
C GLU A 24 -3.38 -28.32 22.08
N GLU A 25 -2.79 -28.81 23.16
CA GLU A 25 -3.40 -28.79 24.49
C GLU A 25 -3.25 -27.39 25.11
N PRO A 26 -4.32 -26.77 25.61
CA PRO A 26 -4.24 -25.48 26.28
C PRO A 26 -3.49 -25.61 27.61
N LEU A 27 -2.47 -24.78 27.81
CA LEU A 27 -1.64 -24.76 29.03
C LEU A 27 -1.98 -23.59 29.97
N GLY A 28 -2.78 -22.63 29.49
CA GLY A 28 -3.14 -21.44 30.24
C GLY A 28 -3.82 -20.38 29.38
N GLU A 29 -4.54 -19.48 30.03
CA GLU A 29 -5.21 -18.35 29.40
C GLU A 29 -5.03 -17.07 30.21
N LEU A 30 -5.06 -15.93 29.51
CA LEU A 30 -5.05 -14.61 30.13
C LEU A 30 -5.87 -13.63 29.29
N ARG A 31 -6.80 -12.94 29.95
CA ARG A 31 -7.47 -11.77 29.38
C ARG A 31 -6.89 -10.49 29.95
N VAL A 32 -6.37 -9.62 29.09
CA VAL A 32 -5.86 -8.29 29.47
C VAL A 32 -6.74 -7.18 28.91
N ARG A 33 -6.95 -6.11 29.67
CA ARG A 33 -7.59 -4.89 29.16
C ARG A 33 -6.66 -4.20 28.16
N ALA A 34 -7.22 -3.75 27.04
CA ALA A 34 -6.50 -2.93 26.07
C ALA A 34 -6.11 -1.59 26.75
N SER A 35 -4.81 -1.42 27.01
CA SER A 35 -4.26 -0.34 27.84
C SER A 35 -2.76 -0.17 27.62
N GLY A 36 -2.16 0.91 28.14
CA GLY A 36 -0.71 1.13 28.04
C GLY A 36 0.15 0.02 28.64
N ALA A 37 -0.39 -0.75 29.61
CA ALA A 37 0.31 -1.86 30.26
C ALA A 37 0.06 -3.23 29.62
N GLN A 38 -0.68 -3.30 28.50
CA GLN A 38 -1.15 -4.57 27.92
C GLN A 38 -0.02 -5.53 27.55
N ALA A 39 1.01 -5.05 26.87
CA ALA A 39 2.13 -5.88 26.42
C ALA A 39 2.99 -6.36 27.60
N GLN A 40 3.28 -5.47 28.56
CA GLN A 40 4.03 -5.83 29.77
C GLN A 40 3.34 -6.95 30.55
N LYS A 41 2.02 -6.86 30.73
CA LYS A 41 1.23 -7.90 31.42
C LYS A 41 1.27 -9.24 30.69
N LEU A 42 1.13 -9.22 29.37
CA LEU A 42 1.18 -10.42 28.53
C LEU A 42 2.57 -11.08 28.58
N VAL A 43 3.64 -10.30 28.46
CA VAL A 43 5.02 -10.81 28.52
C VAL A 43 5.35 -11.34 29.91
N ALA A 44 4.94 -10.66 30.98
CA ALA A 44 5.16 -11.12 32.35
C ALA A 44 4.44 -12.45 32.63
N TRP A 45 3.20 -12.60 32.16
CA TRP A 45 2.47 -13.88 32.25
C TRP A 45 3.15 -14.98 31.41
N ALA A 46 3.60 -14.63 30.21
CA ALA A 46 4.26 -15.59 29.32
C ALA A 46 5.67 -16.00 29.76
N ALA A 47 6.24 -15.38 30.81
CA ALA A 47 7.55 -15.73 31.37
C ALA A 47 7.61 -17.17 31.89
N ALA A 48 6.47 -17.80 32.21
CA ALA A 48 6.37 -19.21 32.55
C ALA A 48 6.78 -20.15 31.40
N TRP A 49 6.82 -19.66 30.16
CA TRP A 49 7.24 -20.40 28.97
C TRP A 49 8.38 -19.67 28.25
N PRO A 50 9.66 -20.03 28.53
CA PRO A 50 10.81 -19.35 27.93
C PRO A 50 10.91 -19.53 26.41
N GLU A 51 10.58 -20.71 25.91
CA GLU A 51 10.52 -21.00 24.47
C GLU A 51 9.09 -20.76 23.96
N ARG A 52 8.78 -19.50 23.60
CA ARG A 52 7.44 -19.10 23.14
C ARG A 52 7.45 -18.42 21.79
N THR A 53 6.37 -18.57 21.05
CA THR A 53 6.06 -17.77 19.87
C THR A 53 4.64 -17.24 19.97
N TRP A 54 4.45 -15.96 19.67
CA TRP A 54 3.14 -15.33 19.67
C TRP A 54 2.49 -15.44 18.30
N ALA A 55 1.20 -15.74 18.28
CA ALA A 55 0.35 -15.75 17.12
C ALA A 55 -0.74 -14.70 17.33
N VAL A 56 -0.62 -13.55 16.66
CA VAL A 56 -1.55 -12.44 16.81
C VAL A 56 -2.50 -12.42 15.62
N GLU A 57 -3.80 -12.48 15.87
CA GLU A 57 -4.78 -12.35 14.79
C GLU A 57 -4.76 -10.94 14.20
N GLY A 58 -4.59 -10.86 12.87
CA GLY A 58 -4.69 -9.61 12.13
C GLY A 58 -3.70 -8.54 12.60
N ALA A 59 -2.41 -8.88 12.69
CA ALA A 59 -1.33 -7.96 13.06
C ALA A 59 -1.14 -6.80 12.05
N GLY A 60 -1.79 -6.85 10.88
CA GLY A 60 -1.92 -5.72 9.95
C GLY A 60 -3.13 -4.81 10.17
N GLY A 61 -3.98 -5.13 11.15
CA GLY A 61 -5.28 -4.53 11.46
C GLY A 61 -5.44 -4.21 12.94
N LEU A 62 -6.44 -4.81 13.61
CA LEU A 62 -6.76 -4.53 15.02
C LEU A 62 -5.64 -4.98 15.97
N GLY A 63 -5.00 -6.12 15.69
CA GLY A 63 -3.86 -6.63 16.46
C GLY A 63 -2.54 -5.90 16.25
N HIS A 64 -2.50 -4.90 15.35
CA HIS A 64 -1.25 -4.28 14.92
C HIS A 64 -0.44 -3.64 16.06
N LEU A 65 -1.08 -2.82 16.89
CA LEU A 65 -0.39 -2.14 17.98
C LEU A 65 0.19 -3.14 18.98
N LEU A 66 -0.58 -4.16 19.35
CA LEU A 66 -0.13 -5.19 20.27
C LEU A 66 1.03 -6.00 19.68
N ALA A 67 0.93 -6.40 18.41
CA ALA A 67 2.01 -7.12 17.73
C ALA A 67 3.31 -6.30 17.70
N GLN A 68 3.25 -4.99 17.40
CA GLN A 68 4.42 -4.13 17.42
C GLN A 68 5.01 -3.96 18.82
N GLN A 69 4.18 -3.89 19.87
CA GLN A 69 4.65 -3.84 21.25
C GLN A 69 5.34 -5.14 21.68
N LEU A 70 4.82 -6.30 21.28
CA LEU A 70 5.45 -7.60 21.53
C LEU A 70 6.80 -7.71 20.80
N VAL A 71 6.86 -7.33 19.52
CA VAL A 71 8.13 -7.27 18.76
C VAL A 71 9.14 -6.33 19.44
N ALA A 72 8.70 -5.17 19.90
CA ALA A 72 9.56 -4.23 20.63
C ALA A 72 10.05 -4.78 21.98
N ALA A 73 9.31 -5.70 22.59
CA ALA A 73 9.72 -6.44 23.79
C ALA A 73 10.67 -7.62 23.47
N GLY A 74 11.07 -7.81 22.21
CA GLY A 74 11.97 -8.90 21.79
C GLY A 74 11.25 -10.23 21.54
N GLU A 75 9.92 -10.23 21.53
CA GLU A 75 9.14 -11.44 21.28
C GLU A 75 9.11 -11.79 19.79
N ARG A 76 9.09 -13.11 19.51
CA ARG A 76 8.80 -13.61 18.16
C ARG A 76 7.29 -13.62 17.93
N VAL A 77 6.83 -12.87 16.94
CA VAL A 77 5.39 -12.67 16.68
C VAL A 77 5.03 -13.06 15.24
N LEU A 78 3.97 -13.84 15.08
CA LEU A 78 3.41 -14.27 13.81
C LEU A 78 2.06 -13.57 13.56
N ASP A 79 1.86 -13.08 12.34
CA ASP A 79 0.56 -12.57 11.86
C ASP A 79 -0.32 -13.73 11.40
N VAL A 80 -1.44 -13.93 12.10
CA VAL A 80 -2.44 -14.93 11.71
C VAL A 80 -3.58 -14.25 10.98
N GLN A 81 -3.87 -14.72 9.77
CA GLN A 81 -5.02 -14.22 9.03
C GLN A 81 -6.31 -14.69 9.70
N PRO A 82 -7.31 -13.81 9.94
CA PRO A 82 -8.56 -14.20 10.60
C PRO A 82 -9.31 -15.36 9.91
N LYS A 83 -9.13 -15.49 8.59
CA LYS A 83 -9.72 -16.59 7.81
C LYS A 83 -9.13 -17.97 8.16
N LEU A 84 -7.88 -18.03 8.61
CA LEU A 84 -7.25 -19.28 9.03
C LEU A 84 -7.78 -19.69 10.39
N ALA A 85 -7.82 -18.77 11.35
CA ALA A 85 -8.42 -18.99 12.66
C ALA A 85 -9.89 -19.43 12.53
N SER A 86 -10.67 -18.77 11.68
CA SER A 86 -12.07 -19.16 11.43
C SER A 86 -12.24 -20.58 10.86
N ARG A 87 -11.25 -21.07 10.10
CA ARG A 87 -11.28 -22.43 9.53
C ARG A 87 -10.92 -23.48 10.56
N VAL A 88 -9.98 -23.18 11.46
CA VAL A 88 -9.67 -24.06 12.60
C VAL A 88 -10.92 -24.25 13.45
N ARG A 89 -11.59 -23.15 13.82
CA ARG A 89 -12.84 -23.20 14.59
C ARG A 89 -13.94 -24.03 13.92
N LEU A 90 -14.05 -23.96 12.59
CA LEU A 90 -15.03 -24.75 11.83
C LEU A 90 -14.74 -26.26 11.87
N LEU A 91 -13.46 -26.65 11.95
CA LEU A 91 -13.01 -28.04 11.86
C LEU A 91 -12.79 -28.70 13.23
N GLN A 92 -12.79 -27.93 14.32
CA GLN A 92 -12.75 -28.48 15.68
C GLN A 92 -14.08 -29.19 16.00
N ALA A 93 -13.99 -30.47 16.34
CA ALA A 93 -15.13 -31.24 16.83
C ALA A 93 -15.36 -30.91 18.32
N GLY A 94 -16.55 -30.41 18.67
CA GLY A 94 -16.89 -30.03 20.04
C GLY A 94 -17.83 -28.83 20.12
N ASP A 95 -18.04 -28.31 21.33
CA ASP A 95 -18.99 -27.24 21.63
C ASP A 95 -18.56 -25.94 20.94
N THR A 96 -19.14 -25.68 19.77
CA THR A 96 -18.78 -24.59 18.83
C THR A 96 -19.15 -23.19 19.30
N ASN A 97 -19.42 -23.02 20.60
CA ASN A 97 -19.81 -21.74 21.15
C ASN A 97 -18.65 -20.74 21.02
N LYS A 98 -18.94 -19.67 20.28
CA LYS A 98 -17.99 -18.58 20.05
C LYS A 98 -17.74 -17.85 21.37
N ASN A 99 -16.53 -18.00 21.90
CA ASN A 99 -16.03 -17.23 23.03
C ASN A 99 -14.59 -16.75 22.74
N ASP A 100 -14.15 -15.70 23.43
CA ASP A 100 -12.85 -15.07 23.19
C ASP A 100 -11.67 -16.07 23.39
N PRO A 101 -11.68 -17.00 24.39
CA PRO A 101 -10.63 -18.01 24.53
C PRO A 101 -10.55 -19.00 23.37
N ASN A 102 -11.68 -19.49 22.84
CA ASN A 102 -11.71 -20.40 21.69
C ASN A 102 -11.22 -19.71 20.41
N ASP A 103 -11.50 -18.41 20.26
CA ASP A 103 -10.98 -17.63 19.14
C ASP A 103 -9.45 -17.48 19.27
N ALA A 104 -8.91 -17.19 20.46
CA ALA A 104 -7.46 -17.16 20.71
C ALA A 104 -6.79 -18.53 20.53
N LEU A 105 -7.41 -19.62 20.99
CA LEU A 105 -6.96 -21.00 20.77
C LEU A 105 -6.89 -21.32 19.27
N SER A 106 -7.94 -20.96 18.52
CA SER A 106 -7.99 -21.15 17.06
C SER A 106 -6.87 -20.41 16.34
N VAL A 107 -6.49 -19.22 16.83
CA VAL A 107 -5.35 -18.44 16.33
C VAL A 107 -4.03 -19.16 16.61
N ALA A 108 -3.83 -19.69 17.82
CA ALA A 108 -2.65 -20.45 18.18
C ALA A 108 -2.47 -21.70 17.31
N VAL A 109 -3.53 -22.50 17.19
CA VAL A 109 -3.55 -23.73 16.37
C VAL A 109 -3.34 -23.40 14.88
N ALA A 110 -3.95 -22.32 14.38
CA ALA A 110 -3.76 -21.89 13.00
C ALA A 110 -2.30 -21.53 12.72
N ALA A 111 -1.61 -20.84 13.66
CA ALA A 111 -0.20 -20.53 13.52
C ALA A 111 0.68 -21.79 13.60
N LEU A 112 0.40 -22.68 14.56
CA LEU A 112 1.15 -23.91 14.76
C LEU A 112 1.10 -24.82 13.52
N ARG A 113 -0.08 -24.95 12.90
CA ARG A 113 -0.29 -25.79 11.72
C ARG A 113 0.05 -25.12 10.38
N SER A 114 0.28 -23.80 10.36
CA SER A 114 0.52 -23.10 9.10
C SER A 114 1.92 -23.39 8.56
N LYS A 115 1.99 -23.89 7.33
CA LYS A 115 3.25 -24.00 6.56
C LYS A 115 3.81 -22.64 6.14
N VAL A 116 2.99 -21.59 6.19
CA VAL A 116 3.36 -20.22 5.80
C VAL A 116 3.05 -19.32 6.99
N SER A 117 4.09 -19.05 7.78
CA SER A 117 4.00 -18.15 8.93
C SER A 117 4.65 -16.83 8.57
N ARG A 118 3.89 -15.75 8.65
CA ARG A 118 4.41 -14.40 8.40
C ARG A 118 4.85 -13.82 9.74
N GLU A 119 6.15 -13.74 9.93
CA GLU A 119 6.70 -13.05 11.08
C GLU A 119 6.41 -11.54 10.98
N VAL A 120 5.98 -10.95 12.10
CA VAL A 120 5.79 -9.51 12.23
C VAL A 120 7.16 -8.90 12.49
N THR A 121 7.56 -8.00 11.60
CA THR A 121 8.76 -7.20 11.79
C THR A 121 8.40 -5.86 12.40
N ALA A 122 9.38 -5.23 13.06
CA ALA A 122 9.24 -3.84 13.50
C ALA A 122 8.80 -2.96 12.32
N ASP A 123 7.91 -2.01 12.60
CA ASP A 123 7.43 -1.09 11.58
C ASP A 123 8.58 -0.33 10.94
N ASP A 124 8.55 -0.28 9.61
CA ASP A 124 9.53 0.42 8.80
C ASP A 124 8.90 1.63 8.10
N TYR A 125 9.65 2.21 7.17
CA TYR A 125 9.22 3.35 6.38
C TYR A 125 7.90 3.11 5.60
N GLN A 126 7.53 1.86 5.31
CA GLN A 126 6.27 1.53 4.64
C GLN A 126 5.05 1.87 5.51
N ALA A 127 5.19 1.79 6.85
CA ALA A 127 4.13 2.19 7.78
C ALA A 127 3.83 3.70 7.67
N VAL A 128 4.86 4.53 7.54
CA VAL A 128 4.73 5.98 7.32
C VAL A 128 3.95 6.26 6.02
N LEU A 129 4.30 5.58 4.94
CA LEU A 129 3.60 5.69 3.65
C LEU A 129 2.13 5.27 3.78
N LYS A 130 1.85 4.17 4.49
CA LYS A 130 0.49 3.66 4.73
C LYS A 130 -0.37 4.68 5.48
N VAL A 131 0.18 5.31 6.53
CA VAL A 131 -0.52 6.34 7.33
C VAL A 131 -0.93 7.52 6.46
N TRP A 132 0.03 8.12 5.74
CA TRP A 132 -0.26 9.30 4.92
C TRP A 132 -1.13 8.99 3.71
N ALA A 133 -0.96 7.82 3.08
CA ALA A 133 -1.82 7.38 1.98
C ALA A 133 -3.27 7.11 2.44
N LYS A 134 -3.46 6.58 3.67
CA LYS A 134 -4.78 6.43 4.28
C LYS A 134 -5.42 7.80 4.55
N ARG A 135 -4.70 8.71 5.22
CA ARG A 135 -5.21 10.08 5.49
C ARG A 135 -5.61 10.81 4.21
N HIS A 136 -4.79 10.75 3.15
CA HIS A 136 -5.11 11.38 1.87
C HIS A 136 -6.41 10.84 1.27
N ARG A 137 -6.64 9.52 1.36
CA ARG A 137 -7.87 8.89 0.86
C ARG A 137 -9.10 9.33 1.67
N ASP A 138 -8.97 9.38 2.98
CA ASP A 138 -10.07 9.75 3.87
C ASP A 138 -10.46 11.21 3.64
N LEU A 139 -9.48 12.11 3.50
CA LEU A 139 -9.70 13.50 3.13
C LEU A 139 -10.34 13.65 1.75
N ALA A 140 -9.87 12.92 0.74
CA ALA A 140 -10.47 12.97 -0.60
C ALA A 140 -11.95 12.54 -0.61
N ARG A 141 -12.32 11.55 0.22
CA ARG A 141 -13.72 11.14 0.39
C ARG A 141 -14.56 12.21 1.07
N ALA A 142 -14.08 12.76 2.18
CA ALA A 142 -14.75 13.85 2.90
C ALA A 142 -14.95 15.05 1.97
N ARG A 143 -13.90 15.45 1.24
CA ARG A 143 -13.95 16.53 0.25
C ARG A 143 -15.00 16.28 -0.82
N ASN A 144 -15.06 15.07 -1.39
CA ASN A 144 -16.08 14.74 -2.39
C ASN A 144 -17.50 14.81 -1.81
N GLN A 145 -17.70 14.35 -0.57
CA GLN A 145 -19.01 14.44 0.09
C GLN A 145 -19.44 15.90 0.29
N VAL A 146 -18.53 16.76 0.76
CA VAL A 146 -18.79 18.20 0.90
C VAL A 146 -19.06 18.84 -0.45
N ALA A 147 -18.26 18.55 -1.48
CA ALA A 147 -18.46 19.07 -2.83
C ALA A 147 -19.84 18.67 -3.41
N CYS A 148 -20.28 17.42 -3.21
CA CYS A 148 -21.61 16.98 -3.64
C CYS A 148 -22.73 17.70 -2.88
N ARG A 149 -22.58 17.92 -1.57
CA ARG A 149 -23.57 18.65 -0.76
C ARG A 149 -23.64 20.12 -1.17
N LEU A 150 -22.48 20.76 -1.34
CA LEU A 150 -22.38 22.12 -1.85
C LEU A 150 -23.05 22.23 -3.23
N HIS A 151 -22.76 21.31 -4.14
CA HIS A 151 -23.37 21.29 -5.47
C HIS A 151 -24.91 21.20 -5.40
N ALA A 152 -25.45 20.34 -4.53
CA ALA A 152 -26.90 20.22 -4.34
C ALA A 152 -27.54 21.53 -3.86
N VAL A 153 -26.95 22.19 -2.84
CA VAL A 153 -27.48 23.46 -2.32
C VAL A 153 -27.39 24.58 -3.37
N LEU A 154 -26.30 24.63 -4.13
CA LEU A 154 -26.14 25.62 -5.20
C LEU A 154 -27.15 25.42 -6.35
N CYS A 155 -27.53 24.18 -6.65
CA CYS A 155 -28.58 23.89 -7.63
C CYS A 155 -29.96 24.41 -7.18
N ASP A 156 -30.21 24.50 -5.87
CA ASP A 156 -31.44 25.08 -5.32
C ASP A 156 -31.40 26.62 -5.22
N LEU A 157 -30.26 27.24 -5.55
CA LEU A 157 -30.05 28.69 -5.55
C LEU A 157 -29.94 29.29 -6.95
N VAL A 158 -29.50 28.51 -7.95
CA VAL A 158 -29.26 29.03 -9.31
C VAL A 158 -30.09 28.31 -10.37
N PRO A 159 -31.01 29.04 -11.06
CA PRO A 159 -31.75 28.50 -12.20
C PRO A 159 -30.81 27.96 -13.31
N GLY A 160 -31.11 26.79 -13.84
CA GLY A 160 -30.32 26.13 -14.91
C GLY A 160 -29.19 25.22 -14.40
N GLY A 161 -28.91 25.21 -13.10
CA GLY A 161 -27.95 24.31 -12.47
C GLY A 161 -26.49 24.54 -12.88
N HIS A 162 -25.59 23.67 -12.42
CA HIS A 162 -24.15 23.79 -12.63
C HIS A 162 -23.49 22.52 -13.17
N GLN A 163 -22.34 22.69 -13.84
CA GLN A 163 -21.54 21.59 -14.37
C GLN A 163 -21.20 20.53 -13.29
N LYS A 164 -20.91 19.30 -13.74
CA LYS A 164 -20.75 18.12 -12.88
C LYS A 164 -19.63 18.22 -11.82
N GLU A 165 -18.68 19.14 -11.97
CA GLU A 165 -17.60 19.34 -11.00
C GLU A 165 -17.67 20.75 -10.42
N ILE A 166 -17.76 20.84 -9.08
CA ILE A 166 -17.72 22.09 -8.34
C ILE A 166 -16.35 22.28 -7.68
N THR A 167 -15.72 23.42 -7.94
CA THR A 167 -14.52 23.89 -7.25
C THR A 167 -14.87 25.02 -6.29
N ALA A 168 -14.05 25.23 -5.27
CA ALA A 168 -14.24 26.35 -4.33
C ALA A 168 -14.33 27.70 -5.06
N ALA A 169 -13.50 27.92 -6.10
CA ALA A 169 -13.53 29.15 -6.89
C ALA A 169 -14.80 29.31 -7.74
N GLN A 170 -15.36 28.22 -8.28
CA GLN A 170 -16.66 28.27 -8.96
C GLN A 170 -17.77 28.58 -7.96
N ALA A 171 -17.83 27.85 -6.84
CA ALA A 171 -18.84 28.07 -5.80
C ALA A 171 -18.79 29.49 -5.23
N THR A 172 -17.59 30.06 -5.08
CA THR A 172 -17.41 31.46 -4.66
C THR A 172 -18.10 32.41 -5.64
N ARG A 173 -17.79 32.30 -6.93
CA ARG A 173 -18.40 33.14 -7.97
C ARG A 173 -19.91 33.00 -8.03
N ILE A 174 -20.41 31.78 -7.83
CA ILE A 174 -21.85 31.51 -7.81
C ILE A 174 -22.52 32.24 -6.64
N LEU A 175 -21.97 32.14 -5.44
CA LEU A 175 -22.52 32.80 -4.26
C LEU A 175 -22.43 34.33 -4.36
N GLU A 176 -21.36 34.87 -4.97
CA GLU A 176 -21.22 36.31 -5.22
C GLU A 176 -22.25 36.84 -6.23
N GLN A 177 -22.69 36.00 -7.16
CA GLN A 177 -23.69 36.35 -8.18
C GLN A 177 -25.12 36.04 -7.73
N ALA A 178 -25.29 35.26 -6.66
CA ALA A 178 -26.60 34.94 -6.12
C ALA A 178 -27.19 36.18 -5.46
N ALA A 179 -28.44 36.50 -5.82
CA ALA A 179 -29.24 37.54 -5.18
C ALA A 179 -30.39 36.87 -4.42
N PRO A 180 -30.11 36.18 -3.29
CA PRO A 180 -31.14 35.45 -2.56
C PRO A 180 -32.23 36.41 -2.07
N SER A 181 -33.48 36.06 -2.36
CA SER A 181 -34.69 36.77 -1.99
C SER A 181 -35.53 35.93 -1.03
N GLY A 182 -35.79 36.47 0.15
CA GLY A 182 -36.57 35.79 1.19
C GLY A 182 -35.76 34.82 2.06
N ALA A 183 -36.41 34.35 3.15
CA ALA A 183 -35.72 33.63 4.23
C ALA A 183 -35.11 32.28 3.81
N VAL A 184 -35.77 31.55 2.90
CA VAL A 184 -35.29 30.22 2.46
C VAL A 184 -34.05 30.33 1.60
N GLU A 185 -34.00 31.29 0.68
CA GLU A 185 -32.84 31.50 -0.19
C GLU A 185 -31.64 32.03 0.62
N LEU A 186 -31.88 32.89 1.61
CA LEU A 186 -30.85 33.33 2.56
C LEU A 186 -30.26 32.14 3.34
N ALA A 187 -31.10 31.29 3.92
CA ALA A 187 -30.64 30.11 4.65
C ALA A 187 -29.84 29.13 3.77
N ARG A 188 -30.23 28.96 2.49
CA ARG A 188 -29.46 28.15 1.53
C ARG A 188 -28.10 28.78 1.20
N ALA A 189 -28.05 30.10 1.03
CA ALA A 189 -26.80 30.81 0.76
C ALA A 189 -25.82 30.71 1.94
N GLU A 190 -26.32 30.82 3.17
CA GLU A 190 -25.54 30.60 4.40
C GLU A 190 -24.98 29.17 4.47
N LEU A 191 -25.83 28.15 4.28
CA LEU A 191 -25.41 26.76 4.27
C LEU A 191 -24.38 26.46 3.16
N ALA A 192 -24.56 27.04 1.98
CA ALA A 192 -23.59 26.91 0.90
C ALA A 192 -22.25 27.58 1.24
N ALA A 193 -22.25 28.72 1.95
CA ALA A 193 -21.04 29.37 2.42
C ALA A 193 -20.29 28.51 3.46
N GLU A 194 -21.00 27.83 4.36
CA GLU A 194 -20.40 26.86 5.30
C GLU A 194 -19.75 25.68 4.57
N PHE A 195 -20.45 25.04 3.63
CA PHE A 195 -19.86 23.95 2.85
C PHE A 195 -18.69 24.42 1.97
N LEU A 196 -18.70 25.66 1.49
CA LEU A 196 -17.56 26.24 0.79
C LEU A 196 -16.35 26.41 1.71
N ALA A 197 -16.54 26.86 2.95
CA ALA A 197 -15.48 26.94 3.95
C ALA A 197 -14.88 25.56 4.27
N ASP A 198 -15.74 24.55 4.47
CA ASP A 198 -15.33 23.15 4.66
C ASP A 198 -14.52 22.62 3.47
N LEU A 199 -14.99 22.91 2.25
CA LEU A 199 -14.32 22.47 1.02
C LEU A 199 -12.90 23.06 0.92
N ARG A 200 -12.75 24.35 1.22
CA ARG A 200 -11.44 25.04 1.24
C ARG A 200 -10.52 24.41 2.29
N HIS A 201 -11.02 24.19 3.50
CA HIS A 201 -10.25 23.56 4.57
C HIS A 201 -9.76 22.15 4.18
N LEU A 202 -10.64 21.34 3.59
CA LEU A 202 -10.30 19.99 3.13
C LEU A 202 -9.30 20.00 1.96
N ASP A 203 -9.40 20.98 1.04
CA ASP A 203 -8.44 21.18 -0.04
C ASP A 203 -7.03 21.48 0.50
N ASP A 204 -6.93 22.33 1.53
CA ASP A 204 -5.66 22.66 2.19
C ASP A 204 -5.04 21.43 2.87
N GLN A 205 -5.85 20.70 3.65
CA GLN A 205 -5.39 19.48 4.30
C GLN A 205 -4.96 18.40 3.30
N LEU A 206 -5.64 18.29 2.16
CA LEU A 206 -5.30 17.35 1.10
C LEU A 206 -3.95 17.72 0.47
N ARG A 207 -3.73 19.01 0.19
CA ARG A 207 -2.48 19.54 -0.35
C ARG A 207 -1.31 19.28 0.60
N ASP A 208 -1.47 19.54 1.89
CA ASP A 208 -0.41 19.31 2.86
C ASP A 208 -0.13 17.82 3.10
N THR A 209 -1.17 16.99 3.14
CA THR A 209 -1.00 15.53 3.19
C THR A 209 -0.26 15.02 1.96
N ARG A 210 -0.55 15.56 0.78
CA ARG A 210 0.18 15.22 -0.47
C ARG A 210 1.65 15.62 -0.40
N LYS A 211 1.99 16.77 0.19
CA LYS A 211 3.39 17.18 0.41
C LYS A 211 4.12 16.21 1.34
N LYS A 212 3.49 15.84 2.48
CA LYS A 212 4.04 14.86 3.43
C LYS A 212 4.28 13.50 2.76
N LEU A 213 3.31 13.04 1.98
CA LEU A 213 3.43 11.79 1.24
C LEU A 213 4.51 11.83 0.16
N ALA A 214 4.67 12.97 -0.53
CA ALA A 214 5.74 13.17 -1.50
C ALA A 214 7.13 13.18 -0.86
N ALA A 215 7.28 13.84 0.28
CA ALA A 215 8.51 13.77 1.08
C ALA A 215 8.81 12.33 1.49
N ALA A 216 7.78 11.60 1.91
CA ALA A 216 7.97 10.21 2.31
C ALA A 216 8.39 9.31 1.16
N VAL A 217 7.72 9.40 0.02
CA VAL A 217 8.10 8.62 -1.18
C VAL A 217 9.52 8.94 -1.65
N ARG A 218 9.98 10.20 -1.53
CA ARG A 218 11.39 10.54 -1.83
C ARG A 218 12.35 9.88 -0.86
N ALA A 219 12.07 9.97 0.45
CA ALA A 219 12.92 9.39 1.48
C ALA A 219 12.99 7.85 1.41
N SER A 220 11.95 7.19 0.89
CA SER A 220 11.98 5.73 0.69
C SER A 220 12.87 5.27 -0.47
N GLY A 221 13.36 6.18 -1.32
CA GLY A 221 14.21 5.86 -2.47
C GLY A 221 13.56 4.96 -3.52
N THR A 222 12.23 4.86 -3.53
CA THR A 222 11.52 3.91 -4.41
C THR A 222 11.57 4.34 -5.87
N SER A 223 11.74 3.37 -6.78
CA SER A 223 11.67 3.62 -8.22
C SER A 223 10.24 3.52 -8.78
N LEU A 224 9.22 3.31 -7.93
CA LEU A 224 7.82 3.18 -8.39
C LEU A 224 7.32 4.41 -9.13
N THR A 225 7.81 5.60 -8.78
CA THR A 225 7.43 6.87 -9.42
C THR A 225 7.96 7.02 -10.85
N GLU A 226 8.88 6.15 -11.28
CA GLU A 226 9.34 6.09 -12.68
C GLU A 226 8.30 5.48 -13.60
N VAL A 227 7.31 4.75 -13.07
CA VAL A 227 6.18 4.27 -13.87
C VAL A 227 5.27 5.44 -14.19
N PHE A 228 5.12 5.78 -15.48
CA PHE A 228 4.30 6.92 -15.89
C PHE A 228 2.90 6.86 -15.28
N GLY A 229 2.44 7.98 -14.71
CA GLY A 229 1.14 8.03 -14.02
C GLY A 229 1.14 7.47 -12.60
N VAL A 230 2.26 6.96 -12.08
CA VAL A 230 2.44 6.60 -10.67
C VAL A 230 3.09 7.78 -9.93
N GLY A 231 2.27 8.67 -9.38
CA GLY A 231 2.73 9.74 -8.50
C GLY A 231 2.87 9.30 -7.03
N PRO A 232 3.29 10.20 -6.12
CA PRO A 232 3.49 9.86 -4.70
C PRO A 232 2.28 9.23 -4.00
N VAL A 233 1.07 9.66 -4.36
CA VAL A 233 -0.17 9.09 -3.81
C VAL A 233 -0.34 7.61 -4.17
N ILE A 234 -0.06 7.27 -5.42
CA ILE A 234 -0.17 5.89 -5.93
C ILE A 234 0.97 5.05 -5.37
N ALA A 235 2.21 5.55 -5.41
CA ALA A 235 3.38 4.86 -4.86
C ALA A 235 3.18 4.55 -3.36
N GLY A 236 2.83 5.55 -2.55
CA GLY A 236 2.58 5.36 -1.12
C GLY A 236 1.40 4.43 -0.82
N THR A 237 0.33 4.48 -1.62
CA THR A 237 -0.79 3.52 -1.50
C THR A 237 -0.34 2.09 -1.81
N VAL A 238 0.44 1.89 -2.88
CA VAL A 238 0.93 0.57 -3.28
C VAL A 238 1.87 0.01 -2.22
N ILE A 239 2.89 0.77 -1.81
CA ILE A 239 3.90 0.31 -0.85
C ILE A 239 3.25 0.04 0.52
N GLY A 240 2.45 0.98 1.03
CA GLY A 240 1.83 0.85 2.35
C GLY A 240 0.81 -0.28 2.45
N ASP A 241 0.16 -0.67 1.35
CA ASP A 241 -0.81 -1.77 1.35
C ASP A 241 -0.22 -3.13 0.92
N ALA A 242 0.74 -3.14 0.00
CA ALA A 242 1.40 -4.36 -0.44
C ALA A 242 2.34 -4.91 0.63
N GLY A 243 3.00 -4.03 1.39
CA GLY A 243 4.07 -4.42 2.30
C GLY A 243 5.28 -4.97 1.56
N ASP A 244 5.97 -5.93 2.16
CA ASP A 244 7.07 -6.64 1.51
C ASP A 244 6.64 -7.34 0.21
N ALA A 245 7.35 -7.07 -0.88
CA ALA A 245 7.12 -7.64 -2.18
C ALA A 245 7.48 -9.14 -2.26
N ALA A 246 8.38 -9.62 -1.40
CA ALA A 246 8.82 -11.02 -1.39
C ALA A 246 7.68 -11.99 -1.01
N ARG A 247 6.64 -11.50 -0.34
CA ARG A 247 5.43 -12.30 -0.01
C ARG A 247 4.66 -12.78 -1.24
N PHE A 248 4.90 -12.18 -2.41
CA PHE A 248 4.24 -12.56 -3.66
C PHE A 248 5.20 -13.42 -4.48
N PRO A 249 4.90 -14.72 -4.71
CA PRO A 249 5.77 -15.60 -5.49
C PRO A 249 6.05 -15.10 -6.91
N GLY A 250 5.11 -14.35 -7.50
CA GLY A 250 5.25 -13.80 -8.83
C GLY A 250 4.23 -12.74 -9.17
N ARG A 251 4.36 -12.18 -10.38
CA ARG A 251 3.51 -11.08 -10.88
C ARG A 251 2.02 -11.43 -10.89
N ASP A 252 1.69 -12.68 -11.14
CA ASP A 252 0.31 -13.16 -11.17
C ASP A 252 -0.32 -13.21 -9.77
N HIS A 253 0.46 -13.52 -8.74
CA HIS A 253 0.01 -13.45 -7.36
C HIS A 253 -0.23 -12.00 -6.93
N PHE A 254 0.65 -11.07 -7.31
CA PHE A 254 0.44 -9.65 -7.05
C PHE A 254 -0.81 -9.12 -7.79
N ALA A 255 -0.99 -9.50 -9.05
CA ALA A 255 -2.16 -9.12 -9.84
C ALA A 255 -3.46 -9.72 -9.28
N SER A 256 -3.42 -10.95 -8.77
CA SER A 256 -4.57 -11.56 -8.07
C SER A 256 -4.87 -10.81 -6.79
N TYR A 257 -3.84 -10.50 -6.00
CA TYR A 257 -3.96 -9.73 -4.76
C TYR A 257 -4.53 -8.34 -5.01
N ASN A 258 -4.12 -7.63 -6.06
CA ASN A 258 -4.63 -6.28 -6.36
C ASN A 258 -5.87 -6.28 -7.28
N GLY A 259 -6.40 -7.45 -7.66
CA GLY A 259 -7.61 -7.57 -8.48
C GLY A 259 -7.46 -7.16 -9.95
N THR A 260 -6.25 -7.14 -10.50
CA THR A 260 -5.99 -6.93 -11.94
C THR A 260 -5.79 -8.22 -12.73
N ALA A 261 -5.67 -9.37 -12.04
CA ALA A 261 -5.65 -10.67 -12.68
C ALA A 261 -6.97 -10.90 -13.47
N PRO A 262 -6.90 -11.41 -14.71
CA PRO A 262 -8.09 -11.82 -15.45
C PRO A 262 -8.83 -12.93 -14.70
N ALA A 263 -10.13 -12.74 -14.42
CA ALA A 263 -10.96 -13.83 -13.89
C ALA A 263 -11.61 -14.55 -15.07
N GLY A 264 -11.15 -15.76 -15.38
CA GLY A 264 -11.77 -16.59 -16.41
C GLY A 264 -13.18 -17.01 -16.02
N VAL A 265 -14.14 -16.78 -16.91
CA VAL A 265 -15.47 -17.40 -16.87
C VAL A 265 -15.70 -17.93 -18.27
N SER A 266 -15.37 -19.19 -18.48
CA SER A 266 -15.60 -19.88 -19.75
C SER A 266 -16.72 -20.90 -19.56
N SER A 267 -17.79 -20.75 -20.34
CA SER A 267 -18.70 -21.85 -20.69
C SER A 267 -18.52 -22.13 -22.19
N GLY A 268 -18.16 -23.38 -22.53
CA GLY A 268 -17.91 -23.79 -23.92
C GLY A 268 -16.74 -23.06 -24.62
N ASN A 269 -16.87 -22.82 -25.93
CA ASN A 269 -15.82 -22.31 -26.83
C ASN A 269 -15.45 -20.82 -26.68
N ARG A 270 -16.07 -20.08 -25.75
CA ARG A 270 -15.81 -18.63 -25.57
C ARG A 270 -15.03 -18.36 -24.28
N LYS A 271 -13.77 -17.92 -24.43
CA LYS A 271 -12.94 -17.45 -23.29
C LYS A 271 -13.34 -16.01 -22.94
N ILE A 272 -14.23 -15.85 -21.96
CA ILE A 272 -14.59 -14.53 -21.41
C ILE A 272 -13.80 -14.28 -20.12
N HIS A 273 -13.25 -13.08 -19.99
CA HIS A 273 -12.61 -12.63 -18.75
C HIS A 273 -13.43 -11.54 -18.08
N ARG A 274 -13.97 -11.82 -16.89
CA ARG A 274 -14.73 -10.85 -16.10
C ARG A 274 -13.82 -10.03 -15.19
N LEU A 275 -14.36 -8.93 -14.65
CA LEU A 275 -13.74 -8.17 -13.57
C LEU A 275 -13.64 -9.05 -12.31
N SER A 276 -12.45 -9.19 -11.74
CA SER A 276 -12.32 -9.79 -10.41
C SER A 276 -12.96 -8.86 -9.38
N LEU A 277 -13.97 -9.38 -8.66
CA LEU A 277 -14.55 -8.67 -7.52
C LEU A 277 -13.74 -8.84 -6.22
N ARG A 278 -12.63 -9.59 -6.30
CA ARG A 278 -11.75 -9.91 -5.18
C ARG A 278 -10.50 -9.02 -5.22
N GLY A 279 -9.68 -9.10 -4.17
CA GLY A 279 -8.41 -8.39 -4.05
C GLY A 279 -8.51 -7.00 -3.40
N ASN A 280 -7.35 -6.39 -3.17
CA ASN A 280 -7.19 -5.09 -2.56
C ASN A 280 -7.69 -3.98 -3.50
N ARG A 281 -8.87 -3.44 -3.18
CA ARG A 281 -9.53 -2.39 -3.97
C ARG A 281 -8.79 -1.06 -3.95
N ARG A 282 -7.98 -0.79 -2.93
CA ARG A 282 -7.21 0.44 -2.80
C ARG A 282 -6.08 0.45 -3.83
N ILE A 283 -5.31 -0.64 -3.92
CA ILE A 283 -4.29 -0.79 -4.96
C ILE A 283 -4.95 -0.84 -6.35
N ASN A 284 -6.08 -1.55 -6.50
CA ASN A 284 -6.77 -1.60 -7.79
C ASN A 284 -7.20 -0.21 -8.30
N HIS A 285 -7.71 0.63 -7.41
CA HIS A 285 -8.07 2.01 -7.69
C HIS A 285 -6.82 2.86 -8.01
N ALA A 286 -5.73 2.69 -7.26
CA ALA A 286 -4.46 3.38 -7.54
C ALA A 286 -3.92 3.05 -8.94
N ILE A 287 -3.94 1.76 -9.33
CA ILE A 287 -3.58 1.31 -10.68
C ILE A 287 -4.55 1.86 -11.74
N HIS A 288 -5.84 1.93 -11.42
CA HIS A 288 -6.82 2.53 -12.31
C HIS A 288 -6.51 4.02 -12.56
N MET A 289 -6.19 4.79 -11.53
CA MET A 289 -5.81 6.20 -11.68
C MET A 289 -4.52 6.38 -12.50
N ALA A 290 -3.54 5.50 -12.33
CA ALA A 290 -2.36 5.48 -13.19
C ALA A 290 -2.73 5.21 -14.67
N ALA A 291 -3.64 4.26 -14.91
CA ALA A 291 -4.12 3.95 -16.26
C ALA A 291 -4.87 5.11 -16.91
N ILE A 292 -5.77 5.77 -16.18
CA ILE A 292 -6.49 6.96 -16.67
C ILE A 292 -5.51 8.10 -16.98
N THR A 293 -4.50 8.29 -16.13
CA THR A 293 -3.44 9.27 -16.37
C THR A 293 -2.68 8.94 -17.66
N GLN A 294 -2.24 7.69 -17.84
CA GLN A 294 -1.59 7.25 -19.08
C GLN A 294 -2.47 7.52 -20.31
N ILE A 295 -3.73 7.12 -20.31
CA ILE A 295 -4.64 7.31 -21.45
C ILE A 295 -4.84 8.80 -21.79
N ARG A 296 -4.92 9.67 -20.78
CA ARG A 296 -5.07 11.12 -20.99
C ARG A 296 -3.88 11.74 -21.73
N HIS A 297 -2.68 11.22 -21.53
CA HIS A 297 -1.46 11.76 -22.09
C HIS A 297 -1.05 11.05 -23.39
N LYS A 298 -1.24 11.73 -24.54
CA LYS A 298 -1.00 11.19 -25.90
C LYS A 298 0.38 10.56 -26.10
N HIS A 299 1.43 11.16 -25.51
CA HIS A 299 2.81 10.70 -25.63
C HIS A 299 3.16 9.48 -24.74
N SER A 300 2.22 8.95 -23.95
CA SER A 300 2.55 7.85 -23.03
C SER A 300 2.47 6.48 -23.71
N ASP A 301 3.37 5.57 -23.35
CA ASP A 301 3.32 4.17 -23.84
C ASP A 301 2.02 3.46 -23.46
N GLY A 302 1.40 3.87 -22.35
CA GLY A 302 0.11 3.33 -21.92
C GLY A 302 -1.03 3.75 -22.83
N ARG A 303 -1.01 4.97 -23.36
CA ARG A 303 -1.95 5.42 -24.38
C ARG A 303 -1.77 4.64 -25.68
N ALA A 304 -0.54 4.50 -26.17
CA ALA A 304 -0.25 3.71 -27.36
C ALA A 304 -0.71 2.25 -27.21
N TYR A 305 -0.47 1.65 -26.03
CA TYR A 305 -0.95 0.30 -25.74
C TYR A 305 -2.48 0.21 -25.68
N TYR A 306 -3.14 1.20 -25.08
CA TYR A 306 -4.60 1.27 -25.02
C TYR A 306 -5.21 1.38 -26.43
N ASP A 307 -4.71 2.30 -27.26
CA ASP A 307 -5.20 2.50 -28.62
C ASP A 307 -4.97 1.25 -29.48
N LYS A 308 -3.83 0.57 -29.33
CA LYS A 308 -3.59 -0.75 -29.95
C LYS A 308 -4.66 -1.77 -29.55
N LYS A 309 -5.05 -1.83 -28.27
CA LYS A 309 -6.10 -2.74 -27.82
C LYS A 309 -7.48 -2.40 -28.39
N ILE A 310 -7.78 -1.11 -28.57
CA ILE A 310 -9.00 -0.68 -29.27
C ILE A 310 -8.95 -1.11 -30.74
N ALA A 311 -7.83 -0.91 -31.42
CA ALA A 311 -7.64 -1.34 -32.82
C ALA A 311 -7.73 -2.87 -33.00
N GLU A 312 -7.35 -3.65 -31.99
CA GLU A 312 -7.57 -5.11 -31.94
C GLU A 312 -9.06 -5.51 -31.73
N GLY A 313 -9.99 -4.55 -31.73
CA GLY A 313 -11.43 -4.80 -31.56
C GLY A 313 -11.90 -4.94 -30.12
N LYS A 314 -11.04 -4.64 -29.12
CA LYS A 314 -11.46 -4.71 -27.70
C LYS A 314 -12.31 -3.51 -27.32
N THR A 315 -13.29 -3.75 -26.45
CA THR A 315 -14.08 -2.66 -25.86
C THR A 315 -13.20 -1.78 -24.97
N HIS A 316 -13.63 -0.53 -24.73
CA HIS A 316 -12.97 0.38 -23.79
C HIS A 316 -12.67 -0.29 -22.43
N LYS A 317 -13.62 -1.06 -21.89
CA LYS A 317 -13.48 -1.75 -20.59
C LYS A 317 -12.40 -2.84 -20.64
N GLU A 318 -12.28 -3.57 -21.74
CA GLU A 318 -11.28 -4.63 -21.94
C GLU A 318 -9.88 -4.06 -22.20
N ALA A 319 -9.78 -3.01 -23.01
CA ALA A 319 -8.53 -2.29 -23.25
C ALA A 319 -7.99 -1.70 -21.94
N LEU A 320 -8.85 -1.02 -21.16
CA LEU A 320 -8.48 -0.48 -19.85
C LEU A 320 -8.06 -1.58 -18.87
N ARG A 321 -8.76 -2.73 -18.83
CA ARG A 321 -8.38 -3.86 -17.98
C ARG A 321 -7.00 -4.42 -18.37
N SER A 322 -6.74 -4.54 -19.67
CA SER A 322 -5.44 -4.96 -20.20
C SER A 322 -4.33 -3.99 -19.81
N LEU A 323 -4.59 -2.67 -19.87
CA LEU A 323 -3.63 -1.65 -19.45
C LEU A 323 -3.37 -1.71 -17.94
N LYS A 324 -4.41 -1.82 -17.11
CA LYS A 324 -4.26 -1.98 -15.66
C LYS A 324 -3.40 -3.19 -15.31
N ARG A 325 -3.56 -4.31 -16.02
CA ARG A 325 -2.71 -5.50 -15.83
C ARG A 325 -1.25 -5.21 -16.17
N LYS A 326 -0.99 -4.55 -17.30
CA LYS A 326 0.37 -4.14 -17.69
C LYS A 326 1.03 -3.20 -16.64
N ILE A 327 0.27 -2.24 -16.11
CA ILE A 327 0.74 -1.35 -15.05
C ILE A 327 1.00 -2.12 -13.75
N SER A 328 0.14 -3.08 -13.39
CA SER A 328 0.37 -3.95 -12.23
C SER A 328 1.69 -4.72 -12.34
N ASP A 329 1.98 -5.27 -13.53
CA ASP A 329 3.23 -6.01 -13.76
C ASP A 329 4.46 -5.09 -13.67
N ALA A 330 4.38 -3.88 -14.21
CA ALA A 330 5.44 -2.88 -14.12
C ALA A 330 5.70 -2.44 -12.66
N ILE A 331 4.64 -2.19 -11.89
CA ILE A 331 4.73 -1.87 -10.47
C ILE A 331 5.40 -3.01 -9.69
N PHE A 332 4.99 -4.26 -9.94
CA PHE A 332 5.57 -5.42 -9.25
C PHE A 332 7.06 -5.60 -9.58
N ALA A 333 7.44 -5.40 -10.84
CA ALA A 333 8.83 -5.45 -11.26
C ALA A 333 9.68 -4.42 -10.49
N ARG A 334 9.18 -3.18 -10.32
CA ARG A 334 9.85 -2.13 -9.55
C ARG A 334 9.90 -2.44 -8.05
N LEU A 335 8.82 -2.93 -7.45
CA LEU A 335 8.81 -3.36 -6.06
C LEU A 335 9.89 -4.43 -5.78
N ARG A 336 10.05 -5.41 -6.68
CA ARG A 336 11.12 -6.42 -6.54
C ARG A 336 12.52 -5.86 -6.77
N ALA A 337 12.68 -4.92 -7.70
CA ALA A 337 13.95 -4.27 -7.95
C ALA A 337 14.39 -3.44 -6.73
N ASP A 338 13.49 -2.63 -6.18
CA ASP A 338 13.71 -1.83 -4.97
C ASP A 338 14.07 -2.74 -3.78
N ALA A 339 13.34 -3.84 -3.56
CA ALA A 339 13.65 -4.79 -2.49
C ALA A 339 15.05 -5.42 -2.63
N ARG A 340 15.45 -5.79 -3.85
CA ARG A 340 16.81 -6.32 -4.14
C ARG A 340 17.88 -5.26 -3.91
N GLN A 341 17.63 -4.02 -4.32
CA GLN A 341 18.58 -2.93 -4.12
C GLN A 341 18.76 -2.61 -2.64
N SER A 342 17.68 -2.56 -1.86
CA SER A 342 17.72 -2.38 -0.41
C SER A 342 18.47 -3.52 0.28
N ALA A 343 18.25 -4.77 -0.14
CA ALA A 343 18.99 -5.92 0.40
C ALA A 343 20.50 -5.82 0.10
N LYS A 344 20.88 -5.44 -1.13
CA LYS A 344 22.28 -5.22 -1.50
C LYS A 344 22.92 -4.06 -0.72
N ALA A 345 22.20 -2.96 -0.54
CA ALA A 345 22.70 -1.82 0.23
C ALA A 345 22.93 -2.18 1.70
N ARG A 346 22.10 -3.06 2.29
CA ARG A 346 22.33 -3.59 3.64
C ARG A 346 23.53 -4.54 3.72
N ALA A 347 23.74 -5.36 2.69
CA ALA A 347 24.89 -6.26 2.62
C ALA A 347 26.23 -5.53 2.38
N ASN A 348 26.20 -4.41 1.64
CA ASN A 348 27.37 -3.63 1.25
C ASN A 348 27.57 -2.34 2.08
N GLY A 349 26.69 -2.07 3.05
CA GLY A 349 26.88 -0.96 3.98
C GLY A 349 28.12 -1.20 4.84
N PRO A 350 28.78 -0.16 5.38
CA PRO A 350 29.86 -0.34 6.33
C PRO A 350 29.27 -0.98 7.59
N GLY A 351 29.23 -2.31 7.60
CA GLY A 351 28.85 -3.09 8.77
C GLY A 351 29.88 -2.80 9.84
N GLY A 352 29.47 -2.03 10.85
CA GLY A 352 30.12 -2.08 12.15
C GLY A 352 30.22 -3.55 12.53
N GLN A 353 31.45 -3.99 12.80
CA GLN A 353 31.67 -5.32 13.32
C GLN A 353 30.80 -5.50 14.56
N PRO A 354 30.02 -6.59 14.69
CA PRO A 354 29.67 -7.05 16.02
C PRO A 354 31.00 -7.36 16.69
N GLY A 355 31.34 -6.58 17.73
CA GLY A 355 32.58 -6.73 18.47
C GLY A 355 32.75 -8.18 18.88
N ASN A 356 33.67 -8.87 18.21
CA ASN A 356 34.27 -10.10 18.69
C ASN A 356 35.13 -9.71 19.90
N GLY A 357 34.54 -9.77 21.08
CA GLY A 357 35.31 -9.85 22.33
C GLY A 357 35.58 -11.31 22.64
N SER A 358 36.64 -11.88 22.07
CA SER A 358 37.39 -13.02 22.62
C SER A 358 38.69 -13.20 21.84
N ASP A 359 39.78 -13.15 22.59
CA ASP A 359 41.17 -13.32 22.16
C ASP A 359 41.45 -14.62 21.40
N SER A 360 42.31 -14.56 20.37
CA SER A 360 43.61 -15.27 20.33
C SER A 360 44.11 -15.58 18.90
N SER A 361 45.26 -14.97 18.61
CA SER A 361 46.49 -15.49 17.95
C SER A 361 46.48 -16.40 16.69
N ALA A 362 47.36 -15.95 15.78
CA ALA A 362 48.37 -16.71 15.01
C ALA A 362 48.11 -17.10 13.52
N ALA A 363 48.91 -16.44 12.67
CA ALA A 363 49.74 -16.95 11.57
C ALA A 363 49.12 -17.43 10.23
N GLY A 364 49.72 -16.98 9.12
CA GLY A 364 49.93 -17.83 7.93
C GLY A 364 49.47 -17.32 6.55
N SER A 365 50.21 -16.37 5.99
CA SER A 365 50.63 -16.20 4.57
C SER A 365 50.01 -17.03 3.39
N HIS A 366 49.47 -16.27 2.41
CA HIS A 366 49.75 -16.29 0.94
C HIS A 366 49.27 -17.47 0.02
N PRO A 367 49.29 -17.35 -1.35
CA PRO A 367 48.22 -16.79 -2.19
C PRO A 367 47.93 -17.65 -3.46
N GLU A 368 47.26 -17.05 -4.45
CA GLU A 368 47.24 -17.37 -5.91
C GLU A 368 45.94 -17.93 -6.53
N ARG A 369 45.42 -17.15 -7.51
CA ARG A 369 44.99 -17.49 -8.90
C ARG A 369 43.96 -18.65 -9.09
N GLN A 370 43.00 -18.64 -10.01
CA GLN A 370 42.69 -17.85 -11.21
C GLN A 370 41.35 -18.35 -11.82
N LEU A 371 40.79 -17.55 -12.75
CA LEU A 371 40.14 -17.92 -14.03
C LEU A 371 38.63 -18.25 -14.12
N PHE A 372 38.07 -17.71 -15.22
CA PHE A 372 36.73 -17.81 -15.82
C PHE A 372 35.64 -16.92 -15.18
N GLY A 373 34.92 -16.04 -15.87
CA GLY A 373 34.73 -15.76 -17.29
C GLY A 373 33.30 -15.23 -17.43
N GLN A 374 33.10 -14.03 -18.00
CA GLN A 374 31.81 -13.34 -18.01
C GLN A 374 30.76 -14.07 -18.86
N ALA A 375 29.57 -14.30 -18.29
CA ALA A 375 28.37 -14.68 -19.04
C ALA A 375 27.66 -13.44 -19.58
N THR A 376 27.46 -13.40 -20.89
CA THR A 376 26.66 -12.44 -21.67
C THR A 376 25.26 -12.18 -21.09
N PRO A 377 24.77 -10.92 -21.05
CA PRO A 377 23.37 -10.65 -20.74
C PRO A 377 22.45 -10.85 -21.96
N GLY A 378 21.38 -11.63 -21.78
CA GLY A 378 20.23 -11.64 -22.70
C GLY A 378 19.40 -10.34 -22.66
N PRO A 379 18.48 -10.13 -23.62
CA PRO A 379 17.93 -8.82 -23.93
C PRO A 379 17.01 -8.25 -22.83
N ALA A 380 17.21 -6.97 -22.54
CA ALA A 380 16.46 -6.22 -21.53
C ALA A 380 15.04 -5.84 -22.01
N THR A 381 14.03 -6.14 -21.20
CA THR A 381 12.66 -5.63 -21.37
C THR A 381 12.48 -4.38 -20.50
N THR A 382 12.90 -3.21 -20.99
CA THR A 382 12.66 -1.93 -20.30
C THR A 382 12.11 -0.89 -21.26
N LEU A 383 10.91 -0.38 -20.96
CA LEU A 383 10.38 0.87 -21.53
C LEU A 383 11.12 2.04 -20.86
N ARG A 384 12.19 2.52 -21.50
CA ARG A 384 12.85 3.78 -21.17
C ARG A 384 12.36 4.88 -22.11
N PRO A 385 12.21 6.13 -21.64
CA PRO A 385 11.99 7.27 -22.52
C PRO A 385 13.28 7.63 -23.29
N ALA A 386 13.11 8.16 -24.51
CA ALA A 386 14.19 8.53 -25.41
C ALA A 386 15.08 9.65 -24.87
N THR A 387 16.40 9.50 -25.04
CA THR A 387 17.43 10.47 -24.70
C THR A 387 17.32 11.71 -25.61
N ARG A 388 17.21 12.91 -25.03
CA ARG A 388 17.27 14.18 -25.78
C ARG A 388 18.65 14.31 -26.43
N THR A 389 18.68 14.45 -27.76
CA THR A 389 19.86 14.85 -28.52
C THR A 389 20.32 16.24 -28.08
N ARG A 390 21.60 16.33 -27.71
CA ARG A 390 22.29 17.54 -27.31
C ARG A 390 22.59 18.37 -28.57
N THR A 391 21.87 19.47 -28.77
CA THR A 391 22.17 20.46 -29.81
C THR A 391 23.49 21.15 -29.48
N THR A 392 24.43 21.12 -30.43
CA THR A 392 25.67 21.90 -30.42
C THR A 392 25.38 23.39 -30.61
N PRO A 393 26.14 24.31 -29.98
CA PRO A 393 25.96 25.75 -30.20
C PRO A 393 26.61 26.19 -31.52
N GLN A 394 25.90 27.03 -32.28
CA GLN A 394 26.36 27.71 -33.48
C GLN A 394 27.23 28.93 -33.08
N PRO A 395 28.34 29.24 -33.79
CA PRO A 395 29.18 30.39 -33.47
C PRO A 395 28.52 31.72 -33.89
N PRO A 396 28.87 32.85 -33.24
CA PRO A 396 28.19 34.13 -33.46
C PRO A 396 28.58 34.77 -34.80
N ALA A 397 27.57 35.34 -35.47
CA ALA A 397 27.71 36.09 -36.71
C ALA A 397 28.42 37.43 -36.47
N SER A 398 29.42 37.72 -37.31
CA SER A 398 30.16 38.98 -37.40
C SER A 398 29.25 40.15 -37.80
N LYS A 399 29.16 41.18 -36.95
CA LYS A 399 28.55 42.48 -37.30
C LYS A 399 29.48 43.22 -38.27
N LYS A 400 29.05 43.40 -39.53
CA LYS A 400 29.62 44.42 -40.41
C LYS A 400 28.96 45.76 -40.11
N ILE A 401 29.79 46.71 -39.73
CA ILE A 401 29.53 48.15 -39.68
C ILE A 401 29.27 48.63 -41.11
N ARG A 402 28.21 49.40 -41.34
CA ARG A 402 28.04 50.18 -42.56
C ARG A 402 27.94 51.65 -42.18
N ALA A 403 28.93 52.40 -42.61
CA ALA A 403 29.02 53.85 -42.49
C ALA A 403 28.00 54.53 -43.41
N THR A 404 27.59 55.70 -42.94
CA THR A 404 26.77 56.74 -43.55
C THR A 404 27.29 57.19 -44.92
N THR A 405 26.37 57.39 -45.87
CA THR A 405 26.24 58.66 -46.62
C THR A 405 24.79 58.79 -47.09
#